data_AF-A0A6A6TTX6-F1
#
_entry.id   AF-A0A6A6TTX6-F1
#
_cell.length_a   1.000
_cell.length_b   1.000
_cell.length_c   1.000
_cell.angle_alpha   90.00
_cell.angle_beta   90.00
_cell.angle_gamma   90.00
#
_symmetry.space_group_name_H-M   'P 1'
#
loop_
_entity.id
_entity.type
_entity.pdbx_description
1 polymer ?
#
loop_
_entity_poly.entity_id
_entity_poly.type
_entity_poly.pdbx_seq_one_letter_code
_entity_poly.pdbx_strand_id
1 'polypeptide(L)'
;MERDCEQEYRQTEALWKEASCWEELVELSRRFIRGELRFTPGHLAPLCDESRPLVSGFLKLHDFGIITINSQPESYEICQITSGQWSTGQQRPYLECVVPSRHPSISMGKLNNIIERLFDDPDLMVAVWSHHYKYPTAARSRQGVAPKLAPGEHITDLEKSVHTFRFNGPREHHIVTRYKEAPTRAELEDAAWELSTTWGSFADTQNLEYLQDDPFVVVYCSNDEYARIFDDVRPVQITIAARPWSAGIDLQDRLLAYCDQAGMSRCFAEE
;
A
#
# COMPACT_ATOMS: atom_id res chain seq x y z
N MET A 1 -21.59 2.81 -24.57
CA MET A 1 -21.03 2.92 -23.21
C MET A 1 -19.95 1.87 -22.97
N GLU A 2 -20.22 0.57 -23.12
CA GLU A 2 -19.18 -0.48 -22.95
C GLU A 2 -17.97 -0.36 -23.89
N ARG A 3 -18.19 -0.03 -25.17
CA ARG A 3 -17.12 0.21 -26.17
C ARG A 3 -16.20 1.40 -25.83
N ASP A 4 -16.66 2.33 -25.00
CA ASP A 4 -15.92 3.53 -24.61
C ASP A 4 -14.97 3.21 -23.44
N CYS A 5 -15.47 2.50 -22.42
CA CYS A 5 -14.66 2.06 -21.28
C CYS A 5 -13.52 1.11 -21.68
N GLU A 6 -13.76 0.16 -22.60
CA GLU A 6 -12.70 -0.77 -23.05
C GLU A 6 -11.60 -0.03 -23.83
N GLN A 7 -11.99 0.94 -24.67
CA GLN A 7 -11.04 1.76 -25.42
C GLN A 7 -10.22 2.65 -24.47
N GLU A 8 -10.87 3.31 -23.52
CA GLU A 8 -10.24 4.13 -22.49
C GLU A 8 -9.27 3.31 -21.63
N TYR A 9 -9.64 2.07 -21.27
CA TYR A 9 -8.77 1.14 -20.57
C TYR A 9 -7.52 0.80 -21.38
N ARG A 10 -7.67 0.42 -22.66
CA ARG A 10 -6.52 0.09 -23.53
C ARG A 10 -5.60 1.28 -23.76
N GLN A 11 -6.15 2.49 -23.89
CA GLN A 11 -5.36 3.71 -24.00
C GLN A 11 -4.58 4.00 -22.71
N THR A 12 -5.23 3.86 -21.56
CA THR A 12 -4.58 4.03 -20.26
C THR A 12 -3.49 2.98 -20.06
N GLU A 13 -3.78 1.71 -20.34
CA GLU A 13 -2.82 0.61 -20.27
C GLU A 13 -1.60 0.84 -21.18
N ALA A 14 -1.79 1.39 -22.38
CA ALA A 14 -0.68 1.75 -23.26
C ALA A 14 0.24 2.81 -22.64
N LEU A 15 -0.31 3.86 -22.02
CA LEU A 15 0.48 4.87 -21.31
C LEU A 15 1.33 4.26 -20.19
N TRP A 16 0.75 3.35 -19.39
CA TRP A 16 1.47 2.65 -18.33
C TRP A 16 2.56 1.72 -18.87
N LYS A 17 2.34 1.10 -20.04
CA LYS A 17 3.33 0.24 -20.70
C LYS A 17 4.49 1.03 -21.32
N GLU A 18 4.25 2.26 -21.75
CA GLU A 18 5.27 3.14 -22.34
C GLU A 18 6.17 3.82 -21.31
N ALA A 19 5.79 3.76 -20.02
CA ALA A 19 6.63 4.27 -18.94
C ALA A 19 7.98 3.52 -18.91
N SER A 20 9.06 4.28 -18.81
CA SER A 20 10.44 3.85 -18.95
C SER A 20 11.29 4.14 -17.71
N CYS A 21 10.80 4.97 -16.79
CA CYS A 21 11.45 5.29 -15.52
C CYS A 21 10.44 5.48 -14.38
N TRP A 22 10.94 5.60 -13.16
CA TRP A 22 10.10 5.75 -11.96
C TRP A 22 9.34 7.09 -11.95
N GLU A 23 9.96 8.16 -12.44
CA GLU A 23 9.35 9.48 -12.58
C GLU A 23 8.04 9.43 -13.39
N GLU A 24 8.04 8.69 -14.51
CA GLU A 24 6.87 8.53 -15.35
C GLU A 24 5.77 7.73 -14.64
N LEU A 25 6.12 6.73 -13.83
CA LEU A 25 5.16 5.99 -13.01
C LEU A 25 4.54 6.85 -11.92
N VAL A 26 5.33 7.72 -11.29
CA VAL A 26 4.84 8.70 -10.31
C VAL A 26 3.85 9.64 -10.99
N GLU A 27 4.19 10.17 -12.17
CA GLU A 27 3.30 11.07 -12.91
C GLU A 27 1.98 10.39 -13.33
N LEU A 28 2.03 9.19 -13.89
CA LEU A 28 0.82 8.42 -14.21
C LEU A 28 -0.04 8.15 -12.97
N SER A 29 0.60 7.90 -11.83
CA SER A 29 -0.10 7.76 -10.55
C SER A 29 -0.79 9.06 -10.13
N ARG A 30 -0.13 10.22 -10.28
CA ARG A 30 -0.74 11.55 -9.99
C ARG A 30 -1.96 11.79 -10.86
N ARG A 31 -1.85 11.52 -12.17
CA ARG A 31 -2.95 11.67 -13.14
C ARG A 31 -4.15 10.79 -12.77
N PHE A 32 -3.92 9.55 -12.34
CA PHE A 32 -4.98 8.70 -11.80
C PHE A 32 -5.61 9.28 -10.53
N ILE A 33 -4.79 9.71 -9.56
CA ILE A 33 -5.28 10.30 -8.30
C ILE A 33 -6.11 11.58 -8.52
N ARG A 34 -5.80 12.34 -9.57
CA ARG A 34 -6.58 13.52 -10.00
C ARG A 34 -7.85 13.19 -10.78
N GLY A 35 -8.02 11.93 -11.20
CA GLY A 35 -9.12 11.50 -12.06
C GLY A 35 -8.93 11.84 -13.54
N GLU A 36 -7.71 12.22 -13.96
CA GLU A 36 -7.35 12.42 -15.37
C GLU A 36 -7.15 11.10 -16.11
N LEU A 37 -6.74 10.06 -15.37
CA LEU A 37 -6.77 8.67 -15.81
C LEU A 37 -7.82 7.94 -14.98
N ARG A 38 -8.66 7.16 -15.65
CA ARG A 38 -9.72 6.39 -15.00
C ARG A 38 -9.23 5.06 -14.43
N PHE A 39 -8.12 4.55 -14.95
CA PHE A 39 -7.63 3.22 -14.67
C PHE A 39 -6.15 3.25 -14.28
N THR A 40 -5.74 2.25 -13.51
CA THR A 40 -4.33 1.82 -13.41
C THR A 40 -4.27 0.33 -13.78
N PRO A 41 -3.07 -0.26 -13.97
CA PRO A 41 -2.97 -1.67 -14.37
C PRO A 41 -3.71 -2.67 -13.48
N GLY A 42 -4.07 -2.33 -12.24
CA GLY A 42 -5.07 -3.11 -11.50
C GLY A 42 -5.94 -2.33 -10.54
N HIS A 43 -6.25 -1.09 -10.93
CA HIS A 43 -7.53 -0.48 -10.58
C HIS A 43 -8.34 -0.32 -11.86
N LEU A 44 -9.31 -1.22 -12.04
CA LEU A 44 -10.20 -1.24 -13.21
C LEU A 44 -11.41 -0.30 -13.04
N ALA A 45 -11.30 0.67 -12.14
CA ALA A 45 -12.32 1.65 -11.84
C ALA A 45 -11.66 2.96 -11.35
N PRO A 46 -12.36 4.10 -11.44
CA PRO A 46 -11.93 5.34 -10.79
C PRO A 46 -11.76 5.15 -9.28
N LEU A 47 -11.08 6.09 -8.64
CA LEU A 47 -11.02 6.17 -7.18
C LEU A 47 -12.41 6.11 -6.55
N CYS A 48 -12.55 5.24 -5.54
CA CYS A 48 -13.74 5.18 -4.71
C CYS A 48 -13.98 6.53 -4.00
N ASP A 49 -15.25 6.86 -3.76
CA ASP A 49 -15.62 8.12 -3.10
C ASP A 49 -15.02 8.25 -1.68
N GLU A 50 -14.82 7.13 -0.98
CA GLU A 50 -14.15 7.09 0.33
C GLU A 50 -12.71 7.60 0.29
N SER A 51 -12.03 7.51 -0.86
CA SER A 51 -10.64 7.95 -1.04
C SER A 51 -10.51 9.44 -1.34
N ARG A 52 -11.62 10.13 -1.68
CA ARG A 52 -11.59 11.57 -2.02
C ARG A 52 -10.92 12.45 -0.94
N PRO A 53 -11.18 12.26 0.37
CA PRO A 53 -10.51 13.05 1.41
C PRO A 53 -8.99 12.85 1.45
N LEU A 54 -8.49 11.72 0.94
CA LEU A 54 -7.07 11.33 1.01
C LEU A 54 -6.25 11.83 -0.19
N VAL A 55 -6.90 12.28 -1.27
CA VAL A 55 -6.29 12.72 -2.53
C VAL A 55 -5.17 13.74 -2.32
N SER A 56 -5.39 14.76 -1.47
CA SER A 56 -4.36 15.78 -1.21
C SER A 56 -3.12 15.19 -0.54
N GLY A 57 -3.30 14.23 0.39
CA GLY A 57 -2.19 13.54 1.04
C GLY A 57 -1.42 12.65 0.08
N PHE A 58 -2.13 11.94 -0.82
CA PHE A 58 -1.49 11.11 -1.85
C PHE A 58 -0.60 11.93 -2.79
N LEU A 59 -1.10 13.06 -3.31
CA LEU A 59 -0.31 13.91 -4.20
C LEU A 59 0.95 14.46 -3.51
N LYS A 60 0.86 14.84 -2.23
CA LYS A 60 2.05 15.26 -1.46
C LYS A 60 3.04 14.12 -1.26
N LEU A 61 2.59 12.89 -1.05
CA LEU A 61 3.47 11.72 -0.96
C LEU A 61 4.15 11.44 -2.30
N HIS A 62 3.43 11.64 -3.41
CA HIS A 62 3.99 11.49 -4.77
C HIS A 62 5.11 12.49 -5.01
N ASP A 63 5.11 13.68 -4.41
CA ASP A 63 6.22 14.64 -4.50
C ASP A 63 7.55 14.08 -3.97
N PHE A 64 7.50 13.08 -3.07
CA PHE A 64 8.66 12.34 -2.55
C PHE A 64 8.99 11.07 -3.34
N GLY A 65 8.27 10.80 -4.44
CA GLY A 65 8.41 9.59 -5.26
C GLY A 65 7.77 8.34 -4.65
N ILE A 66 6.86 8.51 -3.69
CA ILE A 66 6.10 7.42 -3.06
C ILE A 66 4.83 7.19 -3.87
N ILE A 67 4.65 6.00 -4.44
CA ILE A 67 3.42 5.67 -5.18
C ILE A 67 2.45 4.96 -4.23
N THR A 68 1.24 5.50 -4.12
CA THR A 68 0.15 4.94 -3.30
C THR A 68 -0.63 3.90 -4.10
N ILE A 69 -0.84 2.72 -3.50
CA ILE A 69 -1.43 1.56 -4.16
C ILE A 69 -2.84 1.32 -3.66
N ASN A 70 -3.02 1.27 -2.34
CA ASN A 70 -4.31 0.97 -1.72
C ASN A 70 -4.43 1.75 -0.41
N SER A 71 -5.66 2.06 -0.02
CA SER A 71 -5.93 2.90 1.14
C SER A 71 -7.38 2.84 1.55
N GLN A 72 -7.65 3.11 2.82
CA GLN A 72 -8.99 3.49 3.30
C GLN A 72 -8.84 4.47 4.47
N PRO A 73 -9.78 5.42 4.63
CA PRO A 73 -9.78 6.35 5.76
C PRO A 73 -10.23 5.65 7.05
N GLU A 74 -10.19 6.39 8.17
CA GLU A 74 -11.01 6.04 9.31
C GLU A 74 -12.49 6.24 8.96
N SER A 75 -13.33 5.24 9.23
CA SER A 75 -14.77 5.36 9.06
C SER A 75 -15.52 4.58 10.13
N TYR A 76 -16.67 5.10 10.52
CA TYR A 76 -17.64 4.42 11.35
C TYR A 76 -19.04 4.77 10.87
N GLU A 77 -19.72 3.78 10.31
CA GLU A 77 -21.04 3.97 9.71
C GLU A 77 -22.04 3.02 10.36
N ILE A 78 -23.24 3.53 10.59
CA ILE A 78 -24.42 2.74 10.99
C ILE A 78 -25.51 3.03 9.98
N CYS A 79 -26.01 1.99 9.32
CA CYS A 79 -27.08 2.12 8.35
C CYS A 79 -28.08 0.98 8.46
N GLN A 80 -29.27 1.17 7.89
CA GLN A 80 -30.22 0.08 7.68
C GLN A 80 -30.04 -0.43 6.25
N ILE A 81 -29.76 -1.72 6.10
CA ILE A 81 -29.58 -2.36 4.80
C ILE A 81 -30.93 -2.78 4.20
N THR A 82 -30.96 -3.09 2.90
CA THR A 82 -32.19 -3.38 2.14
C THR A 82 -33.04 -4.52 2.73
N SER A 83 -32.44 -5.44 3.49
CA SER A 83 -33.15 -6.52 4.20
C SER A 83 -33.96 -6.04 5.41
N GLY A 84 -33.83 -4.76 5.79
CA GLY A 84 -34.42 -4.19 7.01
C GLY A 84 -33.56 -4.36 8.25
N GLN A 85 -32.46 -5.12 8.18
CA GLN A 85 -31.47 -5.23 9.24
C GLN A 85 -30.66 -3.95 9.38
N TRP A 86 -30.13 -3.73 10.58
CA TRP A 86 -29.14 -2.71 10.86
C TRP A 86 -27.75 -3.28 10.67
N SER A 87 -26.85 -2.52 10.06
CA SER A 87 -25.45 -2.86 9.87
C SER A 87 -24.57 -1.73 10.40
N THR A 88 -23.41 -2.09 10.95
CA THR A 88 -22.33 -1.12 11.17
C THR A 88 -21.05 -1.63 10.58
N GLY A 89 -20.37 -0.73 9.85
CA GLY A 89 -19.03 -0.91 9.35
C GLY A 89 -18.07 0.00 10.10
N GLN A 90 -16.91 -0.53 10.45
CA GLN A 90 -15.82 0.26 11.01
C GLN A 90 -14.54 -0.03 10.25
N GLN A 91 -13.92 1.03 9.75
CA GLN A 91 -12.64 1.04 9.08
C GLN A 91 -11.61 1.74 9.97
N ARG A 92 -10.44 1.12 10.15
CA ARG A 92 -9.26 1.85 10.62
C ARG A 92 -8.51 2.43 9.42
N PRO A 93 -7.77 3.53 9.59
CA PRO A 93 -6.85 4.02 8.58
C PRO A 93 -5.91 2.93 8.08
N TYR A 94 -5.78 2.84 6.76
CA TYR A 94 -4.89 1.93 6.06
C TYR A 94 -4.24 2.65 4.87
N LEU A 95 -2.95 2.39 4.64
CA LEU A 95 -2.19 2.91 3.52
C LEU A 95 -1.18 1.87 3.06
N GLU A 96 -1.14 1.64 1.76
CA GLU A 96 -0.17 0.80 1.09
C GLU A 96 0.51 1.60 -0.01
N CYS A 97 1.84 1.58 -0.01
CA CYS A 97 2.63 2.33 -0.98
C CYS A 97 3.93 1.61 -1.33
N VAL A 98 4.57 2.06 -2.41
CA VAL A 98 5.92 1.65 -2.80
C VAL A 98 6.84 2.84 -2.92
N VAL A 99 8.10 2.61 -2.57
CA VAL A 99 9.17 3.62 -2.60
C VAL A 99 10.41 2.98 -3.24
N PRO A 100 11.06 3.63 -4.22
CA PRO A 100 12.26 3.09 -4.82
C PRO A 100 13.39 3.09 -3.79
N SER A 101 14.14 1.99 -3.71
CA SER A 101 15.31 1.90 -2.82
C SER A 101 16.60 2.32 -3.54
N ARG A 102 16.60 2.26 -4.88
CA ARG A 102 17.69 2.66 -5.76
C ARG A 102 17.22 3.78 -6.69
N HIS A 103 17.44 5.01 -6.27
CA HIS A 103 17.10 6.18 -7.08
C HIS A 103 18.09 7.32 -6.80
N PRO A 104 18.55 8.10 -7.80
CA PRO A 104 19.49 9.20 -7.58
C PRO A 104 18.98 10.23 -6.55
N SER A 105 17.68 10.46 -6.55
CA SER A 105 17.02 11.46 -5.72
C SER A 105 16.47 10.92 -4.38
N ILE A 106 16.41 9.59 -4.20
CA ILE A 106 15.89 8.96 -2.98
C ILE A 106 16.99 8.13 -2.34
N SER A 107 17.57 8.67 -1.27
CA SER A 107 18.63 7.99 -0.54
C SER A 107 18.07 6.80 0.25
N MET A 108 18.65 5.62 0.03
CA MET A 108 18.34 4.41 0.79
C MET A 108 18.50 4.61 2.31
N GLY A 109 19.45 5.44 2.75
CA GLY A 109 19.63 5.77 4.17
C GLY A 109 18.44 6.55 4.76
N LYS A 110 17.85 7.46 3.98
CA LYS A 110 16.65 8.20 4.37
C LYS A 110 15.42 7.28 4.37
N LEU A 111 15.29 6.41 3.36
CA LEU A 111 14.25 5.38 3.33
C LEU A 111 14.32 4.46 4.55
N ASN A 112 15.52 3.97 4.90
CA ASN A 112 15.70 3.17 6.11
C ASN A 112 15.26 3.92 7.37
N ASN A 113 15.61 5.22 7.49
CA ASN A 113 15.19 6.05 8.61
C ASN A 113 13.66 6.14 8.75
N ILE A 114 12.94 6.31 7.63
CA ILE A 114 11.47 6.33 7.60
C ILE A 114 10.92 4.99 8.06
N ILE A 115 11.46 3.88 7.54
CA ILE A 115 11.03 2.54 7.92
C ILE A 115 11.22 2.33 9.43
N GLU A 116 12.39 2.66 10.00
CA GLU A 116 12.61 2.52 11.45
C GLU A 116 11.60 3.36 12.24
N ARG A 117 11.34 4.61 11.85
CA ARG A 117 10.35 5.47 12.52
C ARG A 117 8.93 4.91 12.45
N LEU A 118 8.54 4.33 11.32
CA LEU A 118 7.26 3.65 11.17
C LEU A 118 7.16 2.46 12.15
N PHE A 119 8.23 1.67 12.29
CA PHE A 119 8.27 0.54 13.22
C PHE A 119 8.30 0.94 14.69
N ASP A 120 8.90 2.09 15.01
CA ASP A 120 8.97 2.67 16.36
C ASP A 120 7.67 3.37 16.78
N ASP A 121 6.76 3.64 15.84
CA ASP A 121 5.47 4.28 16.13
C ASP A 121 4.51 3.29 16.83
N PRO A 122 4.19 3.51 18.12
CA PRO A 122 3.37 2.57 18.88
C PRO A 122 1.93 2.50 18.35
N ASP A 123 1.46 3.51 17.62
CA ASP A 123 0.11 3.56 17.10
C ASP A 123 -0.03 2.88 15.73
N LEU A 124 1.07 2.41 15.14
CA LEU A 124 1.07 1.82 13.80
C LEU A 124 1.37 0.32 13.82
N MET A 125 0.67 -0.37 12.95
CA MET A 125 1.06 -1.68 12.43
C MET A 125 1.71 -1.45 11.07
N VAL A 126 2.86 -2.08 10.86
CA VAL A 126 3.69 -1.87 9.68
C VAL A 126 4.17 -3.21 9.15
N ALA A 127 4.07 -3.37 7.84
CA ALA A 127 4.74 -4.41 7.08
C ALA A 127 5.67 -3.77 6.04
N VAL A 128 6.88 -4.30 5.90
CA VAL A 128 7.84 -3.85 4.89
C VAL A 128 8.44 -5.06 4.21
N TRP A 129 8.53 -5.02 2.88
CA TRP A 129 9.10 -6.08 2.06
C TRP A 129 9.37 -5.60 0.62
N SER A 130 9.98 -6.45 -0.18
CA SER A 130 10.41 -6.13 -1.55
C SER A 130 10.06 -7.26 -2.51
N HIS A 131 9.36 -6.92 -3.58
CA HIS A 131 9.03 -7.86 -4.67
C HIS A 131 10.24 -8.39 -5.41
N HIS A 132 11.34 -7.61 -5.44
CA HIS A 132 12.57 -8.03 -6.09
C HIS A 132 13.22 -9.28 -5.45
N TYR A 133 12.90 -9.59 -4.18
CA TYR A 133 13.53 -10.68 -3.45
C TYR A 133 12.58 -11.80 -3.11
N LYS A 134 13.13 -13.02 -3.08
CA LYS A 134 12.45 -14.17 -2.50
C LYS A 134 12.72 -14.24 -1.01
N TYR A 135 11.78 -14.75 -0.24
CA TYR A 135 11.93 -14.95 1.21
C TYR A 135 11.86 -16.43 1.61
N PRO A 136 12.49 -16.86 2.73
CA PRO A 136 12.34 -18.21 3.27
C PRO A 136 10.93 -18.51 3.80
N THR A 137 10.30 -19.56 3.28
CA THR A 137 8.95 -20.04 3.64
C THR A 137 8.81 -20.45 5.11
N ALA A 138 9.88 -20.99 5.71
CA ALA A 138 9.84 -21.60 7.04
C ALA A 138 10.16 -20.66 8.21
N ALA A 139 10.13 -19.34 8.00
CA ALA A 139 10.45 -18.39 9.06
C ALA A 139 9.34 -18.37 10.12
N ARG A 140 9.53 -19.17 11.19
CA ARG A 140 8.64 -19.18 12.36
C ARG A 140 8.54 -17.80 13.03
N SER A 141 9.55 -16.94 12.87
CA SER A 141 9.51 -15.54 13.29
C SER A 141 9.17 -14.64 12.10
N ARG A 142 8.03 -13.94 12.18
CA ARG A 142 7.58 -12.92 11.20
C ARG A 142 8.34 -11.59 11.31
N GLN A 143 9.44 -11.58 12.05
CA GLN A 143 10.26 -10.40 12.30
C GLN A 143 11.66 -10.63 11.73
N GLY A 144 12.10 -9.72 10.87
CA GLY A 144 13.49 -9.69 10.42
C GLY A 144 13.88 -10.82 9.46
N VAL A 145 13.00 -11.18 8.53
CA VAL A 145 13.27 -12.26 7.57
C VAL A 145 14.07 -11.70 6.38
N ALA A 146 15.37 -11.99 6.37
CA ALA A 146 16.25 -11.53 5.31
C ALA A 146 15.89 -12.15 3.95
N PRO A 147 16.10 -11.42 2.84
CA PRO A 147 15.90 -11.94 1.50
C PRO A 147 16.86 -13.09 1.16
N LYS A 148 16.40 -14.04 0.33
CA LYS A 148 17.22 -15.05 -0.34
C LYS A 148 17.91 -14.38 -1.53
N LEU A 149 19.23 -14.38 -1.53
CA LEU A 149 20.05 -13.83 -2.62
C LEU A 149 20.33 -14.90 -3.67
N ALA A 150 20.39 -14.50 -4.94
CA ALA A 150 20.86 -15.38 -6.00
C ALA A 150 22.36 -15.70 -5.83
N PRO A 151 22.87 -16.84 -6.33
CA PRO A 151 24.30 -17.13 -6.29
C PRO A 151 25.13 -16.00 -6.92
N GLY A 152 26.07 -15.44 -6.15
CA GLY A 152 26.93 -14.33 -6.59
C GLY A 152 26.31 -12.92 -6.44
N GLU A 153 25.06 -12.82 -6.02
CA GLU A 153 24.45 -11.53 -5.68
C GLU A 153 24.99 -11.04 -4.33
N HIS A 154 25.47 -9.80 -4.32
CA HIS A 154 25.94 -9.11 -3.13
C HIS A 154 25.12 -7.84 -2.93
N ILE A 155 24.56 -7.68 -1.74
CA ILE A 155 23.87 -6.47 -1.31
C ILE A 155 24.56 -5.89 -0.08
N THR A 156 24.47 -4.58 0.09
CA THR A 156 25.03 -3.90 1.27
C THR A 156 24.21 -4.23 2.52
N ASP A 157 24.77 -4.00 3.72
CA ASP A 157 24.02 -4.16 4.97
C ASP A 157 22.80 -3.23 5.04
N LEU A 158 22.93 -2.02 4.49
CA LEU A 158 21.84 -1.05 4.42
C LEU A 158 20.72 -1.54 3.48
N GLU A 159 21.08 -2.05 2.29
CA GLU A 159 20.11 -2.64 1.36
C GLU A 159 19.44 -3.85 2.01
N LYS A 160 20.21 -4.72 2.67
CA LYS A 160 19.66 -5.85 3.42
C LYS A 160 18.66 -5.39 4.49
N SER A 161 18.94 -4.32 5.24
CA SER A 161 18.04 -3.76 6.25
C SER A 161 16.71 -3.27 5.65
N VAL A 162 16.79 -2.56 4.52
CA VAL A 162 15.64 -1.99 3.82
C VAL A 162 14.76 -3.06 3.16
N HIS A 163 15.38 -4.12 2.60
CA HIS A 163 14.67 -5.20 1.91
C HIS A 163 14.32 -6.41 2.80
N THR A 164 14.71 -6.39 4.08
CA THR A 164 14.32 -7.45 5.03
C THR A 164 12.82 -7.38 5.27
N PHE A 165 12.13 -8.52 5.12
CA PHE A 165 10.72 -8.61 5.47
C PHE A 165 10.57 -8.37 6.99
N ARG A 166 9.77 -7.36 7.34
CA ARG A 166 9.50 -6.98 8.73
C ARG A 166 8.01 -6.76 8.92
N PHE A 167 7.54 -7.15 10.10
CA PHE A 167 6.15 -6.99 10.50
C PHE A 167 6.03 -6.79 12.02
N ASN A 168 5.32 -5.74 12.48
CA ASN A 168 5.09 -5.48 13.91
C ASN A 168 3.61 -5.56 14.33
N GLY A 169 2.73 -6.01 13.43
CA GLY A 169 1.33 -6.22 13.76
C GLY A 169 1.14 -7.48 14.64
N PRO A 170 0.06 -7.54 15.43
CA PRO A 170 -0.27 -8.74 16.18
C PRO A 170 -0.66 -9.91 15.24
N ARG A 171 -0.45 -11.14 15.69
CA ARG A 171 -0.77 -12.36 14.91
C ARG A 171 -2.26 -12.46 14.54
N GLU A 172 -3.11 -11.82 15.34
CA GLU A 172 -4.58 -11.92 15.31
C GLU A 172 -5.23 -10.67 14.69
N HIS A 173 -4.43 -9.67 14.30
CA HIS A 173 -4.93 -8.32 13.98
C HIS A 173 -4.40 -7.81 12.63
N HIS A 174 -4.73 -8.54 11.57
CA HIS A 174 -4.58 -8.07 10.19
C HIS A 174 -5.83 -7.37 9.66
N ILE A 175 -6.85 -7.24 10.52
CA ILE A 175 -8.18 -6.74 10.14
C ILE A 175 -8.14 -5.21 10.04
N VAL A 176 -8.50 -4.68 8.87
CA VAL A 176 -8.60 -3.23 8.61
C VAL A 176 -10.04 -2.75 8.50
N THR A 177 -10.99 -3.65 8.25
CA THR A 177 -12.41 -3.33 8.29
C THR A 177 -13.16 -4.44 9.00
N ARG A 178 -14.17 -4.07 9.80
CA ARG A 178 -15.05 -5.02 10.48
C ARG A 178 -16.50 -4.60 10.32
N TYR A 179 -17.38 -5.58 10.25
CA TYR A 179 -18.83 -5.38 10.13
C TYR A 179 -19.60 -6.24 11.11
N LYS A 180 -20.75 -5.74 11.54
CA LYS A 180 -21.76 -6.51 12.28
C LYS A 180 -23.15 -6.09 11.86
N GLU A 181 -24.08 -7.01 11.97
CA GLU A 181 -25.48 -6.81 11.59
C GLU A 181 -26.41 -7.27 12.72
N ALA A 182 -27.59 -6.66 12.82
CA ALA A 182 -28.61 -7.02 13.81
C ALA A 182 -30.03 -6.67 13.31
N PRO A 183 -31.09 -7.34 13.78
CA PRO A 183 -32.47 -7.00 13.41
C PRO A 183 -32.88 -5.58 13.81
N THR A 184 -32.40 -5.08 14.95
CA THR A 184 -32.68 -3.72 15.44
C THR A 184 -31.40 -2.93 15.72
N ARG A 185 -31.51 -1.59 15.72
CA ARG A 185 -30.39 -0.70 16.08
C ARG A 185 -29.88 -0.94 17.50
N ALA A 186 -30.77 -1.27 18.44
CA ALA A 186 -30.38 -1.55 19.82
C ALA A 186 -29.57 -2.84 19.93
N GLU A 187 -30.03 -3.91 19.26
CA GLU A 187 -29.30 -5.19 19.21
C GLU A 187 -27.94 -5.07 18.51
N LEU A 188 -27.76 -4.07 17.63
CA LEU A 188 -26.49 -3.83 16.95
C LEU A 188 -25.38 -3.47 17.94
N GLU A 189 -25.67 -2.81 19.06
CA GLU A 189 -24.65 -2.42 20.04
C GLU A 189 -23.96 -3.65 20.63
N ASP A 190 -24.73 -4.69 20.96
CA ASP A 190 -24.28 -5.93 21.59
C ASP A 190 -23.85 -7.02 20.58
N ALA A 191 -24.17 -6.85 19.29
CA ALA A 191 -23.80 -7.82 18.26
C ALA A 191 -22.26 -7.99 18.13
N ALA A 192 -21.84 -9.22 17.88
CA ALA A 192 -20.44 -9.55 17.61
C ALA A 192 -20.02 -9.06 16.22
N TRP A 193 -18.74 -8.81 16.03
CA TRP A 193 -18.17 -8.54 14.70
C TRP A 193 -18.09 -9.85 13.92
N GLU A 194 -18.79 -9.92 12.78
CA GLU A 194 -18.99 -11.17 12.02
C GLU A 194 -18.17 -11.22 10.74
N LEU A 195 -17.97 -10.07 10.08
CA LEU A 195 -17.21 -9.98 8.84
C LEU A 195 -16.03 -9.05 9.02
N SER A 196 -14.95 -9.36 8.32
CA SER A 196 -13.74 -8.55 8.35
C SER A 196 -12.99 -8.61 7.03
N THR A 197 -12.42 -7.48 6.61
CA THR A 197 -11.37 -7.46 5.59
C THR A 197 -10.02 -7.37 6.27
N THR A 198 -9.03 -8.06 5.72
CA THR A 198 -7.64 -7.95 6.16
C THR A 198 -6.82 -7.15 5.17
N TRP A 199 -5.79 -6.45 5.63
CA TRP A 199 -4.82 -5.84 4.72
C TRP A 199 -4.03 -6.91 3.94
N GLY A 200 -4.38 -7.13 2.67
CA GLY A 200 -3.68 -8.01 1.73
C GLY A 200 -3.58 -9.50 2.12
N SER A 201 -3.08 -10.31 1.18
CA SER A 201 -2.82 -11.75 1.29
C SER A 201 -1.79 -12.14 2.37
N PHE A 202 -1.25 -11.16 3.12
CA PHE A 202 -0.35 -11.34 4.25
C PHE A 202 -0.99 -12.10 5.43
N ALA A 203 -2.30 -12.24 5.48
CA ALA A 203 -2.95 -13.06 6.51
C ALA A 203 -2.46 -14.53 6.49
N ASP A 204 -1.97 -15.02 5.35
CA ASP A 204 -1.33 -16.33 5.22
C ASP A 204 0.19 -16.23 4.99
N THR A 205 0.90 -15.49 5.85
CA THR A 205 2.39 -15.49 5.86
C THR A 205 3.03 -16.86 6.16
N GLN A 206 2.26 -17.96 6.24
CA GLN A 206 2.86 -19.30 6.33
C GLN A 206 3.58 -19.67 5.04
N ASN A 207 3.29 -18.94 3.95
CA ASN A 207 4.00 -19.09 2.71
C ASN A 207 4.28 -17.71 2.08
N LEU A 208 5.43 -17.12 2.46
CA LEU A 208 5.95 -15.87 1.86
C LEU A 208 6.19 -15.98 0.34
N GLU A 209 6.11 -17.18 -0.26
CA GLU A 209 6.13 -17.35 -1.71
C GLU A 209 4.78 -16.96 -2.34
N TYR A 210 3.64 -17.06 -1.62
CA TYR A 210 2.37 -16.52 -2.11
C TYR A 210 2.36 -14.99 -2.21
N LEU A 211 3.16 -14.29 -1.40
CA LEU A 211 3.36 -12.84 -1.58
C LEU A 211 4.10 -12.51 -2.87
N GLN A 212 4.78 -13.49 -3.48
CA GLN A 212 5.46 -13.35 -4.77
C GLN A 212 4.58 -13.83 -5.94
N ASP A 213 3.65 -14.76 -5.68
CA ASP A 213 2.62 -15.25 -6.64
C ASP A 213 1.33 -14.39 -6.66
N ASP A 214 1.22 -13.41 -5.77
CA ASP A 214 0.30 -12.27 -5.89
C ASP A 214 1.10 -11.05 -6.39
N PRO A 215 1.62 -11.11 -7.64
CA PRO A 215 2.46 -10.06 -8.17
C PRO A 215 1.53 -8.92 -8.50
N PHE A 216 1.35 -7.98 -7.56
CA PHE A 216 1.05 -6.60 -7.93
C PHE A 216 0.06 -6.53 -9.09
N VAL A 217 -1.12 -7.16 -9.00
CA VAL A 217 -2.08 -7.16 -10.13
C VAL A 217 -2.40 -5.70 -10.51
N VAL A 218 -2.16 -4.77 -9.57
CA VAL A 218 -2.21 -3.32 -9.72
C VAL A 218 -1.18 -2.72 -10.70
N VAL A 219 -0.11 -3.44 -11.02
CA VAL A 219 1.13 -2.87 -11.58
C VAL A 219 1.87 -3.81 -12.56
N TYR A 220 1.68 -5.13 -12.47
CA TYR A 220 2.24 -6.10 -13.42
C TYR A 220 1.45 -6.07 -14.73
N CYS A 221 1.57 -4.99 -15.50
CA CYS A 221 1.43 -5.11 -16.94
C CYS A 221 2.43 -6.17 -17.40
N SER A 222 1.97 -7.15 -18.17
CA SER A 222 2.75 -8.27 -18.71
C SER A 222 3.85 -7.86 -19.72
N ASN A 223 4.41 -6.65 -19.61
CA ASN A 223 5.42 -6.10 -20.50
C ASN A 223 6.79 -6.05 -19.81
N ASP A 224 7.83 -6.45 -20.54
CA ASP A 224 9.22 -6.55 -20.08
C ASP A 224 9.78 -5.20 -19.59
N GLU A 225 9.27 -4.07 -20.08
CA GLU A 225 9.75 -2.72 -19.73
C GLU A 225 9.41 -2.33 -18.30
N TYR A 226 8.21 -2.71 -17.82
CA TYR A 226 7.79 -2.42 -16.46
C TYR A 226 8.62 -3.20 -15.43
N ALA A 227 8.93 -4.45 -15.75
CA ALA A 227 9.83 -5.29 -14.97
C ALA A 227 11.24 -4.69 -14.87
N ARG A 228 11.73 -4.06 -15.95
CA ARG A 228 13.03 -3.36 -15.93
C ARG A 228 13.06 -2.20 -14.96
N ILE A 229 12.04 -1.34 -14.93
CA ILE A 229 11.98 -0.24 -13.96
C ILE A 229 12.07 -0.79 -12.53
N PHE A 230 11.32 -1.86 -12.23
CA PHE A 230 11.31 -2.48 -10.90
C PHE A 230 12.65 -3.12 -10.54
N ASP A 231 13.32 -3.77 -11.49
CA ASP A 231 14.65 -4.32 -11.28
C ASP A 231 15.72 -3.24 -11.07
N ASP A 232 15.58 -2.11 -11.76
CA ASP A 232 16.49 -0.96 -11.67
C ASP A 232 16.35 -0.25 -10.33
N VAL A 233 15.12 0.08 -9.91
CA VAL A 233 14.87 0.89 -8.70
C VAL A 233 14.61 0.08 -7.44
N ARG A 234 14.35 -1.23 -7.59
CA ARG A 234 14.09 -2.22 -6.52
C ARG A 234 13.16 -1.65 -5.45
N PRO A 235 11.90 -1.38 -5.79
CA PRO A 235 11.00 -0.71 -4.85
C PRO A 235 10.73 -1.59 -3.63
N VAL A 236 10.61 -0.92 -2.48
CA VAL A 236 10.15 -1.50 -1.23
C VAL A 236 8.68 -1.13 -1.05
N GLN A 237 7.88 -2.14 -0.73
CA GLN A 237 6.49 -1.96 -0.36
C GLN A 237 6.38 -1.73 1.15
N ILE A 238 5.60 -0.72 1.51
CA ILE A 238 5.33 -0.32 2.88
C ILE A 238 3.81 -0.35 3.05
N THR A 239 3.35 -1.16 3.99
CA THR A 239 1.94 -1.28 4.35
C THR A 239 1.78 -0.80 5.79
N ILE A 240 0.87 0.14 6.01
CA ILE A 240 0.66 0.84 7.28
C ILE A 240 -0.82 0.78 7.63
N ALA A 241 -1.13 0.44 8.88
CA ALA A 241 -2.48 0.55 9.43
C ALA A 241 -2.41 1.11 10.84
N ALA A 242 -3.42 1.88 11.25
CA ALA A 242 -3.54 2.29 12.64
C ALA A 242 -3.80 1.06 13.52
N ARG A 243 -3.17 0.97 14.70
CA ARG A 243 -3.56 0.01 15.76
C ARG A 243 -4.93 0.32 16.35
N PRO A 244 -5.23 1.57 16.76
CA PRO A 244 -6.57 1.93 17.20
C PRO A 244 -7.54 1.99 16.02
N TRP A 245 -8.83 1.75 16.30
CA TRP A 245 -9.89 1.82 15.30
C TRP A 245 -10.43 3.23 15.06
N SER A 246 -10.39 4.07 16.09
CA SER A 246 -10.98 5.41 16.07
C SER A 246 -10.11 6.38 16.83
N ALA A 247 -9.04 6.83 16.19
CA ALA A 247 -8.04 7.70 16.81
C ALA A 247 -7.79 9.00 16.01
N GLY A 248 -8.47 9.18 14.88
CA GLY A 248 -8.25 10.33 14.00
C GLY A 248 -6.85 10.35 13.39
N ILE A 249 -6.25 9.17 13.19
CA ILE A 249 -4.90 9.07 12.62
C ILE A 249 -4.99 9.27 11.11
N ASP A 250 -4.38 10.33 10.61
CA ASP A 250 -4.14 10.54 9.19
C ASP A 250 -2.78 9.91 8.82
N LEU A 251 -2.82 8.81 8.07
CA LEU A 251 -1.61 8.07 7.69
C LEU A 251 -0.78 8.80 6.64
N GLN A 252 -1.42 9.63 5.81
CA GLN A 252 -0.72 10.43 4.80
C GLN A 252 0.12 11.49 5.50
N ASP A 253 -0.47 12.28 6.40
CA ASP A 253 0.23 13.29 7.18
C ASP A 253 1.31 12.68 8.08
N ARG A 254 1.05 11.50 8.67
CA ARG A 254 2.04 10.79 9.48
C ARG A 254 3.25 10.37 8.66
N LEU A 255 3.04 9.79 7.48
CA LEU A 255 4.12 9.37 6.58
C LEU A 255 4.88 10.58 6.03
N LEU A 256 4.19 11.66 5.65
CA LEU A 256 4.80 12.92 5.24
C LEU A 256 5.72 13.50 6.33
N ALA A 257 5.27 13.48 7.59
CA ALA A 257 6.10 13.92 8.71
C ALA A 257 7.37 13.07 8.86
N TYR A 258 7.31 11.76 8.61
CA TYR A 258 8.50 10.91 8.60
C TYR A 258 9.42 11.18 7.42
N CYS A 259 8.89 11.47 6.24
CA CYS A 259 9.68 11.94 5.10
C CYS A 259 10.43 13.23 5.43
N ASP A 260 9.75 14.23 6.01
CA ASP A 260 10.36 15.50 6.41
C ASP A 260 11.43 15.30 7.50
N GLN A 261 11.16 14.47 8.52
CA GLN A 261 12.12 14.16 9.59
C GLN A 261 13.36 13.41 9.11
N ALA A 262 13.21 12.55 8.10
CA ALA A 262 14.34 11.89 7.44
C ALA A 262 15.07 12.81 6.45
N GLY A 263 14.56 14.03 6.24
CA GLY A 263 15.08 15.00 5.29
C GLY A 263 14.97 14.53 3.84
N MET A 264 13.94 13.76 3.49
CA MET A 264 13.67 13.44 2.08
C MET A 264 13.42 14.72 1.29
N SER A 265 13.88 14.72 0.04
CA SER A 265 13.66 15.83 -0.87
C SER A 265 12.39 15.58 -1.67
N ARG A 266 11.62 16.65 -1.93
CA ARG A 266 10.43 16.61 -2.80
C ARG A 266 10.84 16.67 -4.27
N CYS A 267 11.49 15.61 -4.75
CA CYS A 267 12.13 15.58 -6.06
C CYS A 267 11.17 15.41 -7.24
N PHE A 268 9.89 15.21 -6.96
CA PHE A 268 8.83 14.99 -7.96
C PHE A 268 7.69 16.01 -7.80
N ALA A 269 7.92 17.10 -7.04
CA ALA A 269 6.96 18.19 -6.96
C ALA A 269 6.84 18.88 -8.31
N GLU A 270 5.62 19.23 -8.71
CA GLU A 270 5.39 20.10 -9.86
C GLU A 270 5.88 21.51 -9.54
N GLU A 271 6.56 22.14 -10.50
CA GLU A 271 7.01 23.54 -10.41
C GLU A 271 5.85 24.54 -10.42
#